data_AF-A0A537VDS9-F1
#
_entry.id   AF-A0A537VDS9-F1
#
_cell.length_a   1.000
_cell.length_b   1.000
_cell.length_c   1.000
_cell.angle_alpha   90.00
_cell.angle_beta   90.00
_cell.angle_gamma   90.00
#
_symmetry.space_group_name_H-M   'P 1'
#
loop_
_entity.id
_entity.type
_entity.pdbx_description
1 polymer ?
#
loop_
_entity_poly.entity_id
_entity_poly.type
_entity_poly.pdbx_seq_one_letter_code
_entity_poly.pdbx_strand_id
1 'polypeptide(L)' 'MEFEIGIGKTARRAYGFDEVAIVPSRRTRDPEDVSIAWGIDAYTFGLPMMAAAMDAAVSPATAVEVGKLGGLAC' A
#
# COMPACT_ATOMS: atom_id res chain seq x y z
N MET A 1 6.20 10.53 -21.53
CA MET A 1 5.66 10.34 -22.88
C MET A 1 4.23 10.86 -22.84
N GLU A 2 4.00 12.02 -23.44
CA GLU A 2 2.68 12.64 -23.56
C GLU A 2 2.13 12.39 -24.97
N PHE A 3 0.85 12.09 -25.06
CA PHE A 3 0.16 11.76 -26.30
C PHE A 3 -0.93 12.79 -26.56
N GLU A 4 -1.03 13.28 -27.78
CA GLU A 4 -2.15 14.11 -28.19
C GLU A 4 -3.38 13.23 -28.42
N ILE A 5 -4.48 13.54 -27.74
CA ILE A 5 -5.77 12.85 -27.86
C ILE A 5 -6.83 13.71 -28.55
N GLY A 6 -6.46 14.94 -28.92
CA GLY A 6 -7.28 15.93 -29.60
C GLY A 6 -6.67 17.32 -29.47
N ILE A 7 -7.24 18.30 -30.18
CA ILE A 7 -6.73 19.67 -30.23
C ILE A 7 -6.64 20.25 -28.81
N GLY A 8 -5.42 20.59 -28.39
CA GLY A 8 -5.16 21.13 -27.06
C GLY A 8 -5.41 20.16 -25.90
N LYS A 9 -5.55 18.85 -26.17
CA LYS A 9 -5.73 17.81 -25.15
C LYS A 9 -4.61 16.78 -25.24
N THR A 10 -3.87 16.65 -24.15
CA THR A 10 -2.85 15.62 -24.00
C THR A 10 -3.22 14.63 -22.91
N ALA A 11 -2.72 13.41 -23.05
CA ALA A 11 -2.80 12.37 -22.04
C ALA A 11 -1.39 11.87 -21.71
N ARG A 12 -1.21 11.44 -20.46
CA ARG A 12 -0.03 10.68 -20.03
C ARG A 12 -0.39 9.20 -19.99
N ARG A 13 0.54 8.34 -20.37
CA ARG A 13 0.40 6.91 -20.09
C ARG A 13 0.52 6.67 -18.59
N ALA A 14 -0.42 5.91 -18.05
CA ALA A 14 -0.38 5.35 -16.70
C ALA A 14 -0.34 3.82 -16.81
N TYR A 15 -0.01 3.16 -15.70
CA TYR A 15 0.07 1.70 -15.63
C TYR A 15 -0.71 1.22 -14.41
N GLY A 16 -1.48 0.15 -14.59
CA GLY A 16 -2.07 -0.61 -13.49
C GLY A 16 -1.05 -1.53 -12.81
N PHE A 17 -1.44 -2.14 -11.67
CA PHE A 17 -0.60 -3.15 -11.01
C PHE A 17 -0.46 -4.44 -11.83
N ASP A 18 -1.42 -4.73 -12.72
CA ASP A 18 -1.43 -5.85 -13.66
C ASP A 18 -0.48 -5.68 -14.85
N GLU A 19 -0.03 -4.45 -15.10
CA GLU A 19 0.92 -4.14 -16.18
C GLU A 19 2.38 -4.14 -15.73
N VAL A 20 2.65 -4.30 -14.42
CA VAL A 20 4.00 -4.21 -13.85
C VAL A 20 4.31 -5.38 -12.91
N ALA A 21 5.60 -5.72 -12.79
CA ALA A 21 6.09 -6.73 -11.87
C ALA A 21 7.42 -6.31 -11.24
N ILE A 22 7.70 -6.81 -10.03
CA ILE A 22 8.98 -6.61 -9.36
C ILE A 22 9.98 -7.63 -9.90
N VAL A 23 11.13 -7.17 -10.38
CA VAL A 23 12.21 -8.04 -10.87
C VAL A 23 13.18 -8.34 -9.72
N PRO A 24 13.47 -9.63 -9.42
CA PRO A 24 14.49 -9.99 -8.44
C PRO A 24 15.87 -9.41 -8.83
N SER A 25 16.60 -8.90 -7.85
CA SER A 25 17.97 -8.44 -8.03
C SER A 25 19.00 -9.48 -7.54
N ARG A 26 20.30 -9.15 -7.56
CA ARG A 26 21.40 -10.13 -7.36
C ARG A 26 21.43 -10.85 -6.02
N ARG A 27 20.74 -10.37 -4.97
CA ARG A 27 20.75 -11.01 -3.64
C ARG A 27 19.33 -11.26 -3.16
N THR A 28 19.13 -12.44 -2.60
CA THR A 28 17.94 -12.79 -1.84
C THR A 28 18.22 -12.59 -0.35
N ARG A 29 17.16 -12.34 0.41
CA ARG A 29 17.17 -12.25 1.86
C ARG A 29 16.15 -13.24 2.40
N ASP A 30 16.40 -13.79 3.58
CA ASP A 30 15.37 -14.58 4.25
C ASP A 30 14.17 -13.65 4.55
N PRO A 31 12.92 -14.04 4.23
CA PRO A 31 11.75 -13.26 4.61
C PRO A 31 11.69 -12.92 6.11
N GLU A 32 12.20 -13.79 6.97
CA GLU A 32 12.24 -13.57 8.43
C GLU A 32 13.22 -12.46 8.84
N ASP A 33 14.20 -12.14 7.97
CA ASP A 33 15.16 -11.05 8.17
C ASP A 33 14.61 -9.67 7.70
N VAL A 34 13.40 -9.62 7.14
CA VAL A 34 12.82 -8.39 6.57
C VAL A 34 11.88 -7.74 7.57
N SER A 35 12.22 -6.51 8.00
CA SER A 35 11.32 -5.71 8.82
C SER A 35 10.16 -5.17 7.98
N ILE A 36 8.94 -5.38 8.46
CA ILE A 36 7.71 -4.82 7.92
C ILE A 36 7.14 -3.69 8.81
N ALA A 37 7.93 -3.20 9.78
CA ALA A 37 7.51 -2.11 10.63
C ALA A 37 7.25 -0.83 9.82
N TRP A 38 6.17 -0.12 10.15
CA TRP A 38 5.73 1.08 9.45
C TRP A 38 5.64 2.26 10.41
N GLY A 39 6.47 3.28 10.17
CA GLY A 39 6.43 4.55 10.89
C GLY A 39 5.54 5.56 10.18
N ILE A 40 4.58 6.15 10.91
CA ILE A 40 3.80 7.31 10.47
C ILE A 40 3.85 8.36 11.57
N ASP A 41 4.53 9.47 11.30
CA ASP A 41 4.73 10.54 12.27
C ASP A 41 5.28 9.97 13.60
N ALA A 42 4.57 10.16 14.72
CA ALA A 42 4.97 9.65 16.04
C ALA A 42 4.61 8.18 16.31
N TYR A 43 3.94 7.49 15.38
CA TYR A 43 3.43 6.13 15.57
C TYR A 43 4.25 5.10 14.81
N THR A 44 4.43 3.92 15.41
CA THR A 44 5.04 2.75 14.77
C THR A 44 4.08 1.58 14.82
N PHE A 45 3.84 0.99 13.65
CA PHE A 45 2.98 -0.16 13.43
C PHE A 45 3.81 -1.39 13.07
N GLY A 46 3.36 -2.58 13.46
CA GLY A 46 4.03 -3.84 13.13
C GLY A 46 3.74 -4.34 11.72
N LEU A 47 2.73 -3.77 11.06
CA LEU A 47 2.25 -4.16 9.73
C LEU A 47 2.02 -2.87 8.90
N PRO A 48 2.54 -2.78 7.66
CA PRO A 48 2.37 -1.62 6.79
C PRO A 48 1.02 -1.70 6.07
N MET A 49 -0.07 -1.75 6.85
CA MET A 49 -1.43 -1.94 6.37
C MET A 49 -2.39 -1.05 7.15
N MET A 50 -3.25 -0.36 6.42
CA MET A 50 -4.35 0.42 6.96
C MET A 50 -5.68 -0.11 6.42
N ALA A 51 -6.63 -0.38 7.31
CA ALA A 51 -7.99 -0.71 6.92
C ALA A 51 -8.67 0.52 6.30
N ALA A 52 -9.45 0.31 5.25
CA ALA A 52 -10.19 1.39 4.62
C ALA A 52 -11.27 1.94 5.57
N ALA A 53 -11.39 3.26 5.63
CA ALA A 53 -12.38 3.97 6.44
C ALA A 53 -13.80 3.85 5.85
N MET A 54 -14.34 2.64 5.86
CA MET A 54 -15.66 2.28 5.35
C MET A 54 -16.44 1.57 6.44
N ASP A 55 -17.68 1.98 6.69
CA ASP A 55 -18.59 1.33 7.65
C ASP A 55 -18.84 -0.16 7.33
N ALA A 56 -18.81 -0.53 6.05
CA ALA A 56 -18.88 -1.90 5.57
C ALA A 56 -17.64 -2.75 5.91
N ALA A 57 -16.49 -2.13 6.21
CA ALA A 57 -15.24 -2.82 6.50
C ALA A 57 -14.78 -2.66 7.96
N VAL A 58 -15.09 -1.53 8.59
CA VAL A 58 -14.58 -1.14 9.90
C VAL A 58 -15.73 -0.89 10.88
N SER A 59 -15.73 -1.69 11.93
CA SER A 59 -16.51 -1.52 13.16
C SER A 59 -15.53 -1.29 14.31
N PRO A 60 -15.99 -0.83 15.49
CA PRO A 60 -15.11 -0.72 16.66
C PRO A 60 -14.38 -2.02 17.00
N ALA A 61 -15.05 -3.17 16.83
CA ALA A 61 -14.45 -4.48 17.06
C ALA A 61 -13.34 -4.78 16.04
N THR A 62 -13.60 -4.58 14.74
CA THR A 62 -12.59 -4.85 13.71
C THR A 62 -11.42 -3.87 13.77
N ALA A 63 -11.65 -2.63 14.18
CA ALA A 63 -10.58 -1.66 14.40
C ALA A 63 -9.59 -2.12 15.49
N VAL A 64 -10.12 -2.64 16.61
CA VAL A 64 -9.29 -3.21 17.68
C VAL A 64 -8.51 -4.42 17.20
N GLU A 65 -9.14 -5.32 16.44
CA GLU A 65 -8.45 -6.51 15.91
C GLU A 65 -7.34 -6.15 14.91
N VAL A 66 -7.56 -5.17 14.03
CA VAL A 66 -6.51 -4.66 13.13
C VAL A 66 -5.34 -4.08 13.92
N GLY A 67 -5.62 -3.31 14.98
CA GLY A 67 -4.58 -2.78 15.87
C GLY A 67 -3.76 -3.89 16.55
N LYS A 68 -4.41 -4.96 17.03
CA LYS A 68 -3.73 -6.13 17.63
C LYS A 68 -2.86 -6.87 16.63
N LEU A 69 -3.27 -6.93 15.36
CA LEU A 69 -2.47 -7.50 14.26
C LEU A 69 -1.33 -6.57 13.81
N GLY A 70 -1.21 -5.39 14.42
CA GLY A 70 -0.14 -4.44 14.16
C GLY A 70 -0.41 -3.46 13.02
N GLY A 71 -1.63 -3.41 12.48
CA GLY A 71 -2.04 -2.44 11.46
C GLY A 71 -2.76 -1.22 12.03
N LEU A 72 -3.23 -0.34 11.16
CA LEU A 72 -4.03 0.84 11.51
C LEU A 72 -5.46 0.70 10.99
N ALA A 73 -6.45 1.10 11.77
CA ALA A 73 -7.84 1.16 11.32
C ALA A 73 -8.46 2.50 11.73
N CYS A 74 -9.32 3.01 10.86
CA CYS A 74 -9.94 4.33 10.94
C CYS A 74 -11.46 4.18 10.86
#